data_AF-A0A031I6U2-F1
#
_entry.id   AF-A0A031I6U2-F1
#
_cell.length_a   1.000
_cell.length_b   1.000
_cell.length_c   1.000
_cell.angle_alpha   90.00
_cell.angle_beta   90.00
_cell.angle_gamma   90.00
#
_symmetry.space_group_name_H-M   'P 1'
#
loop_
_entity.id
_entity.type
_entity.pdbx_description
1 polymer ?
#
loop_
_entity_poly.entity_id
_entity_poly.type
_entity_poly.pdbx_seq_one_letter_code
_entity_poly.pdbx_strand_id
1 'polypeptide(L)' 'MEALLAPDPKAQCRIESQSVADGRYAQTLACPQKKGTPVRIVRTGSYDATGFAGQAIVTGTTPKGALRIILEQRASRVGG' A
#
# COMPACT_ATOMS: atom_id res chain seq x y z
N MET A 1 11.36 -6.43 6.01
CA MET A 1 10.61 -5.52 5.11
C MET A 1 9.22 -6.04 4.82
N GLU A 2 9.07 -7.29 4.38
CA GLU A 2 7.73 -7.84 4.04
C GLU A 2 6.69 -7.68 5.16
N ALA A 3 7.08 -7.91 6.42
CA ALA A 3 6.20 -7.66 7.57
C ALA A 3 5.82 -6.18 7.79
N LEU A 4 6.66 -5.23 7.36
CA LEU A 4 6.36 -3.79 7.43
C LEU A 4 5.38 -3.35 6.32
N LEU A 5 5.37 -4.07 5.21
CA LEU A 5 4.48 -3.81 4.07
C LEU A 5 3.21 -4.66 4.12
N ALA A 6 3.08 -5.55 5.11
CA ALA A 6 1.88 -6.33 5.31
C ALA A 6 0.69 -5.38 5.52
N PRO A 7 -0.44 -5.62 4.84
CA PRO A 7 -1.65 -4.83 5.06
C PRO A 7 -2.15 -5.02 6.50
N ASP A 8 -2.80 -3.99 7.04
CA ASP A 8 -3.49 -4.10 8.33
C ASP A 8 -4.52 -5.24 8.25
N PRO A 9 -4.44 -6.25 9.14
CA PRO A 9 -5.35 -7.40 9.10
C PRO A 9 -6.82 -6.98 9.25
N LYS A 10 -7.10 -5.86 9.94
CA LYS A 10 -8.46 -5.31 10.08
C LYS A 10 -9.00 -4.72 8.77
N ALA A 11 -8.11 -4.31 7.87
CA ALA A 11 -8.51 -3.79 6.56
C ALA A 11 -8.90 -4.90 5.57
N GLN A 12 -8.60 -6.17 5.88
CA GLN A 12 -8.97 -7.35 5.09
C GLN A 12 -8.57 -7.24 3.60
N CYS A 13 -7.49 -6.50 3.32
CA CYS A 13 -6.99 -6.37 1.96
C CYS A 13 -6.39 -7.69 1.49
N ARG A 14 -6.73 -8.10 0.27
CA ARG A 14 -6.06 -9.20 -0.42
C ARG A 14 -4.83 -8.66 -1.13
N ILE A 15 -3.69 -9.32 -0.94
CA ILE A 15 -2.47 -9.06 -1.73
C ILE A 15 -2.66 -9.72 -3.09
N GLU A 16 -2.67 -8.92 -4.16
CA GLU A 16 -2.79 -9.43 -5.53
C GLU A 16 -1.41 -9.68 -6.16
N SER A 17 -0.44 -8.85 -5.82
CA SER A 17 0.97 -9.04 -6.18
C SER A 17 1.87 -8.34 -5.18
N GLN A 18 3.05 -8.91 -4.97
CA GLN A 18 4.09 -8.33 -4.13
C GLN A 18 5.46 -8.69 -4.69
N SER A 19 6.34 -7.70 -4.75
CA SER A 19 7.76 -7.86 -5.02
C SER A 19 8.53 -7.00 -4.03
N VAL A 20 9.51 -7.59 -3.34
CA VAL A 20 10.39 -6.93 -2.38
C VAL A 20 11.79 -7.47 -2.63
N ALA A 21 12.58 -6.72 -3.40
CA ALA A 21 13.93 -7.12 -3.79
C ALA A 21 14.80 -5.90 -4.04
N ASP A 22 16.11 -6.03 -3.83
CA ASP A 22 17.12 -5.03 -4.22
C ASP A 22 16.84 -3.60 -3.73
N GLY A 23 16.36 -3.47 -2.48
CA GLY A 23 16.04 -2.18 -1.88
C GLY A 23 14.82 -1.49 -2.50
N ARG A 24 13.99 -2.21 -3.26
CA ARG A 24 12.75 -1.73 -3.86
C ARG A 24 11.57 -2.63 -3.52
N TYR A 25 10.40 -2.02 -3.41
CA TYR A 25 9.15 -2.75 -3.25
C TYR A 25 8.11 -2.29 -4.26
N ALA A 26 7.29 -3.24 -4.69
CA ALA A 26 6.08 -3.02 -5.46
C ALA A 26 4.98 -3.93 -4.90
N GLN A 27 3.79 -3.39 -4.67
CA GLN A 27 2.68 -4.15 -4.10
C GLN A 27 1.36 -3.68 -4.71
N THR A 28 0.50 -4.63 -5.06
CA THR A 28 -0.90 -4.35 -5.41
C THR A 28 -1.81 -5.02 -4.39
N LEU A 29 -2.75 -4.25 -3.85
CA LEU A 29 -3.77 -4.71 -2.91
C LEU A 29 -5.15 -4.45 -3.47
N ALA A 30 -6.08 -5.37 -3.20
CA ALA A 30 -7.52 -5.14 -3.33
C ALA A 30 -8.15 -5.16 -1.94
N CYS A 31 -8.71 -4.03 -1.51
CA CYS A 31 -9.35 -3.91 -0.20
C CYS A 31 -10.87 -3.81 -0.36
N PRO A 32 -11.65 -4.58 0.42
CA PRO A 32 -13.10 -4.52 0.37
C PRO A 32 -13.60 -3.12 0.75
N GLN A 33 -14.66 -2.67 0.08
CA GLN A 33 -15.41 -1.46 0.45
C GLN A 33 -16.79 -1.84 0.97
N LYS A 34 -17.30 -1.08 1.93
CA LYS A 34 -18.65 -1.28 2.50
C LYS A 34 -19.76 -1.18 1.45
N LYS A 35 -19.56 -0.35 0.42
CA LYS A 35 -20.48 -0.17 -0.72
C LYS A 35 -19.65 0.03 -1.98
N GLY A 36 -19.96 -0.71 -3.04
CA GLY A 36 -19.29 -0.59 -4.34
C GLY A 36 -18.18 -1.61 -4.55
N THR A 37 -17.44 -1.45 -5.64
CA THR A 37 -16.30 -2.30 -5.99
C THR A 37 -15.15 -2.12 -4.99
N PRO A 38 -14.35 -3.17 -4.70
CA PRO A 38 -13.14 -3.03 -3.89
C PRO A 38 -12.24 -1.88 -4.38
N VAL A 39 -11.58 -1.20 -3.44
CA VAL A 39 -10.52 -0.25 -3.81
C VAL A 39 -9.26 -1.01 -4.16
N ARG A 40 -8.58 -0.51 -5.18
CA ARG A 40 -7.26 -0.99 -5.57
C ARG A 40 -6.20 -0.03 -5.04
N ILE A 41 -5.18 -0.57 -4.40
CA ILE A 41 -4.04 0.19 -3.89
C ILE A 41 -2.78 -0.34 -4.57
N VAL A 42 -2.04 0.55 -5.25
CA VAL A 42 -0.72 0.24 -5.80
C VAL A 42 0.31 0.99 -4.98
N ARG A 43 1.29 0.28 -4.42
CA ARG A 43 2.40 0.85 -3.66
C ARG A 43 3.70 0.57 -4.37
N THR A 44 4.55 1.57 -4.48
CA THR A 44 5.91 1.42 -5.02
C THR A 44 6.86 2.30 -4.24
N GLY A 45 8.06 1.81 -3.96
CA GLY A 45 9.06 2.62 -3.27
C GLY A 45 10.39 1.92 -3.09
N SER A 46 11.22 2.53 -2.27
CA SER A 46 12.53 2.04 -1.88
C SER A 46 12.59 1.80 -0.38
N TYR A 47 13.47 0.90 0.02
CA TYR A 47 13.76 0.63 1.41
C TYR A 47 15.23 0.35 1.64
N ASP A 48 15.68 0.60 2.86
CA ASP A 48 17.01 0.26 3.34
C ASP A 48 16.95 -0.14 4.83
N ALA A 49 18.11 -0.20 5.49
CA ALA A 49 18.20 -0.53 6.91
C ALA A 49 17.60 0.55 7.83
N THR A 50 17.44 1.77 7.35
CA THR A 50 16.95 2.94 8.09
C THR A 50 15.45 3.15 7.96
N GLY A 51 14.80 2.59 6.93
CA GLY A 51 13.36 2.71 6.75
C GLY A 51 12.89 2.45 5.31
N PHE A 52 11.78 3.10 4.95
CA PHE A 52 11.26 3.09 3.59
C PHE A 52 10.67 4.44 3.19
N ALA A 53 10.65 4.68 1.89
CA ALA A 53 9.94 5.79 1.26
C ALA A 53 9.30 5.32 -0.04
N GLY A 54 8.13 5.85 -0.37
CA GLY A 54 7.44 5.49 -1.60
C GLY A 54 6.09 6.16 -1.74
N GLN A 55 5.34 5.74 -2.76
CA GLN A 55 4.03 6.27 -3.07
C GLN A 55 2.99 5.15 -2.99
N ALA A 56 1.79 5.49 -2.51
CA ALA A 56 0.60 4.66 -2.64
C ALA A 56 -0.46 5.40 -3.45
N ILE A 57 -0.95 4.78 -4.51
CA ILE A 57 -2.07 5.25 -5.30
C ILE A 57 -3.28 4.39 -4.96
N VAL A 58 -4.33 5.02 -4.45
CA VAL A 58 -5.62 4.40 -4.16
C VAL A 58 -6.60 4.78 -5.25
N THR A 59 -7.19 3.80 -5.91
CA THR A 59 -8.22 3.97 -6.93
C THR A 59 -9.47 3.18 -6.60
N GLY A 60 -10.64 3.73 -6.88
CA GLY A 60 -11.90 3.03 -6.72
C GLY A 60 -13.08 3.92 -7.09
N THR A 61 -14.24 3.62 -6.55
CA THR A 61 -15.47 4.38 -6.77
C THR A 61 -16.18 4.63 -5.45
N THR A 62 -16.80 5.79 -5.30
CA THR A 62 -17.71 6.12 -4.19
C THR A 62 -19.08 6.48 -4.74
N PRO A 63 -20.12 6.62 -3.90
CA PRO A 63 -21.40 7.17 -4.35
C PRO A 63 -21.31 8.58 -4.96
N LYS A 64 -20.21 9.31 -4.71
CA LYS A 64 -19.93 10.63 -5.27
C LYS A 64 -19.14 10.60 -6.58
N GLY A 65 -18.81 9.40 -7.10
CA GLY A 65 -18.03 9.22 -8.31
C GLY A 65 -16.66 8.57 -8.08
N ALA A 66 -15.79 8.67 -9.10
CA ALA A 66 -14.47 8.05 -9.09
C ALA A 66 -13.58 8.59 -7.96
N LEU A 67 -12.85 7.68 -7.31
CA LEU A 67 -11.90 7.99 -6.25
C LEU A 67 -10.48 7.80 -6.78
N ARG A 68 -9.64 8.81 -6.55
CA ARG A 68 -8.19 8.70 -6.72
C ARG A 68 -7.48 9.47 -5.62
N ILE A 69 -6.70 8.78 -4.80
CA ILE A 69 -5.88 9.37 -3.74
C ILE A 69 -4.43 8.99 -4.00
N ILE A 70 -3.53 9.95 -3.89
CA ILE A 70 -2.08 9.72 -3.94
C ILE A 70 -1.54 10.05 -2.55
N LEU A 71 -0.79 9.12 -1.97
CA LEU A 71 -0.15 9.27 -0.66
C LEU A 71 1.34 9.07 -0.83
N GLU A 72 2.12 10.07 -0.45
CA GLU A 72 3.56 9.90 -0.23
C GLU A 72 3.76 9.29 1.16
N GLN A 73 4.53 8.20 1.22
CA GLN A 73 4.77 7.42 2.42
C GLN A 73 6.26 7.49 2.77
N ARG A 74 6.56 7.75 4.04
CA ARG A 74 7.89 7.60 4.60
C ARG A 74 7.76 7.05 6.02
N ALA A 75 8.56 6.04 6.32
CA ALA A 75 8.74 5.56 7.69
C ALA A 75 10.21 5.36 7.96
N SER A 76 10.64 5.75 9.16
CA SER A 76 12.01 5.56 9.64
C SER A 76 11.99 4.58 10.81
N ARG A 77 13.03 3.77 10.91
CA ARG A 77 13.28 2.93 12.08
C ARG A 77 13.67 3.84 13.24
N VAL A 78 12.89 3.83 14.32
CA VAL A 78 13.16 4.62 15.53
C VAL A 78 13.66 3.65 16.59
N GLY A 79 14.97 3.69 16.87
CA GLY A 79 15.64 2.80 17.85
C GLY A 79 16.39 1.62 17.21
N GLY A 80 17.64 1.46 17.62
CA GLY A 80 18.51 0.30 17.38
C GLY A 80 18.91 -0.34 18.69
#